data_AF-A0A5C7LSH2-F1
#
_entry.id   AF-A0A5C7LSH2-F1
#
_cell.length_a   1.000
_cell.length_b   1.000
_cell.length_c   1.000
_cell.angle_alpha   90.00
_cell.angle_beta   90.00
_cell.angle_gamma   90.00
#
_symmetry.space_group_name_H-M   'P 1'
#
loop_
_entity.id
_entity.type
_entity.pdbx_description
1 polymer ?
#
loop_
_entity_poly.entity_id
_entity_poly.type
_entity_poly.pdbx_seq_one_letter_code
_entity_poly.pdbx_strand_id
1 'polypeptide(L)' 'MTARDLIGCGFCARGQKSWFDLNGIDFRSFLENGVSAERLLATGDGLAIKAVEMLRQRRGV' A
#
# COMPACT_ATOMS: atom_id res chain seq x y z
N MET A 1 -1.26 5.70 4.74
CA MET A 1 -0.44 4.47 4.79
C MET A 1 0.94 4.81 4.26
N THR A 2 2.00 4.44 4.97
CA THR A 2 3.39 4.69 4.55
C THR A 2 4.07 3.39 4.10
N ALA A 3 5.22 3.47 3.44
CA ALA A 3 5.97 2.28 3.05
C ALA A 3 6.38 1.41 4.25
N ARG A 4 6.65 2.03 5.41
CA ARG A 4 7.00 1.32 6.64
C ARG A 4 5.85 0.46 7.17
N ASP A 5 4.61 0.92 7.02
CA ASP A 5 3.41 0.16 7.37
C ASP A 5 3.32 -1.11 6.51
N LEU A 6 3.52 -0.98 5.19
CA LEU A 6 3.50 -2.11 4.25
C LEU A 6 4.61 -3.12 4.52
N ILE A 7 5.83 -2.64 4.78
CA ILE A 7 6.96 -3.50 5.17
C ILE A 7 6.62 -4.24 6.47
N GLY A 8 6.00 -3.53 7.42
CA GLY A 8 5.47 -4.13 8.62
C GLY A 8 4.55 -5.30 8.30
N CYS A 9 3.55 -5.10 7.43
CA CYS A 9 2.59 -6.12 7.02
C CYS A 9 3.21 -7.31 6.24
N GLY A 10 4.51 -7.30 5.95
CA GLY A 10 5.21 -8.38 5.24
C GLY A 10 5.30 -8.17 3.73
N PHE A 11 4.90 -7.00 3.22
CA PHE A 11 5.10 -6.66 1.81
C PHE A 11 6.54 -6.22 1.57
N CYS A 12 7.27 -6.93 0.71
CA CYS A 12 8.62 -6.54 0.32
C CYS A 12 8.61 -5.31 -0.60
N ALA A 13 9.63 -4.45 -0.49
CA ALA A 13 9.74 -3.24 -1.31
C ALA A 13 9.69 -3.51 -2.83
N ARG A 14 10.16 -4.68 -3.26
CA ARG A 14 10.10 -5.12 -4.65
C ARG A 14 8.67 -5.40 -5.12
N GLY A 15 7.88 -6.11 -4.30
CA GLY A 15 6.48 -6.41 -4.57
C GLY A 15 5.61 -5.15 -4.54
N GLN A 16 5.89 -4.24 -3.61
CA GLN A 16 5.28 -2.91 -3.61
C GLN A 16 5.59 -2.20 -4.94
N LYS A 17 6.87 -2.03 -5.29
CA LYS A 17 7.26 -1.32 -6.53
C LYS A 17 6.58 -1.89 -7.78
N SER A 18 6.56 -3.21 -7.96
CA SER A 18 5.86 -3.83 -9.11
C SER A 18 4.35 -3.57 -9.08
N TRP A 19 3.71 -3.62 -7.91
CA TRP A 19 2.28 -3.32 -7.79
C TRP A 19 1.97 -1.86 -8.14
N PHE A 20 2.78 -0.93 -7.64
CA PHE A 20 2.67 0.50 -7.94
C PHE A 20 2.84 0.79 -9.44
N ASP A 21 3.82 0.13 -10.09
CA ASP A 21 4.07 0.22 -11.53
C ASP A 21 2.87 -0.29 -12.35
N LEU A 22 2.31 -1.45 -11.99
CA LEU A 22 1.13 -2.03 -12.65
C LEU A 22 -0.13 -1.19 -12.49
N ASN A 23 -0.26 -0.48 -11.37
CA ASN A 23 -1.43 0.35 -11.06
C ASN A 23 -1.25 1.81 -11.52
N GLY A 24 -0.11 2.17 -12.14
CA GLY A 24 0.19 3.53 -12.57
C GLY A 24 0.28 4.53 -11.42
N ILE A 25 0.57 4.06 -10.19
CA ILE A 25 0.70 4.90 -9.01
C ILE A 25 2.19 5.20 -8.82
N ASP A 26 2.52 6.48 -8.69
CA ASP A 26 3.91 6.90 -8.52
C ASP A 26 4.47 6.45 -7.16
N PHE A 27 5.38 5.48 -7.21
CA PHE A 27 6.02 4.91 -6.01
C PHE A 27 6.84 5.95 -5.25
N ARG A 28 7.42 6.93 -5.95
CA ARG A 28 8.22 7.99 -5.30
C ARG A 28 7.32 8.95 -4.54
N SER A 29 6.21 9.37 -5.14
CA SER A 29 5.16 10.14 -4.45
C SER A 29 4.62 9.41 -3.23
N PHE A 30 4.50 8.08 -3.30
CA PHE A 30 4.10 7.24 -2.16
C PHE A 30 5.16 7.21 -1.04
N LEU A 31 6.45 7.17 -1.36
CA LEU A 31 7.51 7.20 -0.36
C LEU A 31 7.57 8.54 0.38
N GLU A 32 7.35 9.65 -0.32
CA GLU A 32 7.45 11.00 0.25
C GLU A 32 6.17 11.43 0.97
N ASN A 33 4.99 11.16 0.40
CA ASN A 33 3.71 11.65 0.93
C ASN A 33 2.83 10.54 1.55
N GLY A 34 3.18 9.27 1.35
CA GLY A 34 2.29 8.15 1.64
C GLY A 34 1.12 8.08 0.66
N VAL A 35 0.20 7.15 0.91
CA VAL A 35 -1.06 7.05 0.16
C VAL A 35 -2.23 6.81 1.10
N SER A 36 -3.38 7.39 0.77
CA SER A 36 -4.63 7.13 1.48
C SER A 36 -5.15 5.73 1.18
N ALA A 37 -5.74 5.09 2.20
CA ALA A 37 -6.36 3.77 2.03
C ALA A 37 -7.45 3.78 0.95
N GLU A 38 -8.22 4.87 0.84
CA GLU A 38 -9.24 5.06 -0.19
C GLU A 38 -8.68 5.02 -1.61
N ARG A 39 -7.47 5.58 -1.82
CA ARG A 39 -6.81 5.56 -3.13
C ARG A 39 -6.39 4.14 -3.52
N LEU A 40 -5.95 3.35 -2.54
CA LEU A 40 -5.62 1.94 -2.72
C LEU A 40 -6.88 1.09 -2.96
N LEU A 41 -7.98 1.38 -2.26
CA LEU A 41 -9.25 0.69 -2.49
C LEU A 41 -9.87 1.06 -3.84
N ALA A 42 -9.68 2.30 -4.31
CA ALA A 42 -10.16 2.76 -5.61
C ALA A 42 -9.48 2.07 -6.80
N THR A 43 -8.24 1.58 -6.64
CA THR A 43 -7.59 0.72 -7.64
C THR A 43 -8.28 -0.62 -7.84
N GLY A 44 -9.14 -1.06 -6.90
CA GLY A 44 -9.89 -2.33 -7.01
C GLY A 44 -9.03 -3.59 -6.93
N ASP A 45 -7.75 -3.42 -6.60
CA ASP A 45 -6.74 -4.46 -6.68
C ASP A 45 -6.69 -5.25 -5.36
N GLY A 46 -6.70 -6.58 -5.45
CA GLY A 46 -6.74 -7.45 -4.27
C GLY A 46 -5.55 -7.27 -3.33
N LEU A 47 -4.39 -6.88 -3.88
CA LEU A 47 -3.18 -6.63 -3.11
C LEU A 47 -3.30 -5.34 -2.28
N ALA A 48 -3.89 -4.29 -2.86
CA ALA A 48 -4.19 -3.04 -2.16
C ALA A 48 -5.24 -3.23 -1.05
N ILE A 49 -6.32 -3.96 -1.34
CA ILE A 49 -7.37 -4.26 -0.36
C ILE A 49 -6.75 -5.00 0.83
N LYS A 50 -5.98 -6.06 0.55
CA LYS A 50 -5.31 -6.85 1.59
C LYS A 50 -4.30 -6.04 2.39
N ALA A 51 -3.57 -5.13 1.75
CA ALA A 51 -2.66 -4.22 2.43
C ALA A 51 -3.39 -3.26 3.39
N VAL A 52 -4.51 -2.68 2.96
CA VAL A 52 -5.36 -1.81 3.78
C VAL A 52 -5.96 -2.58 4.97
N GLU A 53 -6.45 -3.80 4.75
CA GLU A 53 -7.01 -4.64 5.81
C GLU A 53 -5.95 -5.06 6.85
N MET A 54 -4.77 -5.52 6.40
CA MET A 54 -3.67 -5.87 7.32
C MET A 54 -3.23 -4.68 8.16
N LEU A 55 -3.22 -3.48 7.57
CA LEU A 55 -2.88 -2.28 8.31
C LEU A 55 -3.95 -1.90 9.34
N ARG A 56 -5.24 -2.01 8.99
CA ARG A 56 -6.35 -1.80 9.94
C ARG A 56 -6.24 -2.76 11.12
N GLN A 57 -6.04 -4.05 10.84
CA GLN A 57 -5.88 -5.08 11.86
C GLN A 57 -4.68 -4.81 12.78
N ARG A 58 -3.56 -4.31 12.23
CA ARG A 58 -2.39 -3.92 13.05
C ARG A 58 -2.57 -2.65 13.87
N ARG A 59 -3.34 -1.69 13.36
CA ARG A 59 -3.60 -0.42 14.05
C ARG A 59 -4.70 -0.53 15.10
N GLY A 60 -5.39 -1.67 15.20
CA GLY A 60 -6.38 -1.92 16.25
C GLY A 60 -7.53 -0.92 16.22
N VAL A 61 -7.96 -0.51 15.03
CA VAL A 61 -9.15 0.33 14.77
C VAL A 61 -10.15 -0.43 13.94
#